data_AF-A0A382INH5-F1
#
_entry.id   AF-A0A382INH5-F1
#
_cell.length_a   1.000
_cell.length_b   1.000
_cell.length_c   1.000
_cell.angle_alpha   90.00
_cell.angle_beta   90.00
_cell.angle_gamma   90.00
#
_symmetry.space_group_name_H-M   'P 1'
#
loop_
_entity.id
_entity.type
_entity.pdbx_description
1 polymer ?
#
loop_
_entity_poly.entity_id
_entity_poly.type
_entity_poly.pdbx_seq_one_letter_code
_entity_poly.pdbx_strand_id
1 'polypeptide(L)'
;MADLLTNLGLEAEVAGIPESLSGIVIGKVETAEKHPNADRLKLCTVSEGTEVHQVVCGAPNVDQGQTIAFAKMGATLPGNFKIKKVIIL
;
A
#
# COMPACT_ATOMS: atom_id res chain seq x y z
N MET A 1 -5.77 -20.60 -21.16
CA MET A 1 -7.14 -20.31 -20.69
C MET A 1 -7.81 -19.27 -21.57
N ALA A 2 -7.12 -18.17 -21.95
CA ALA A 2 -7.65 -17.18 -22.88
C ALA A 2 -8.07 -17.76 -24.26
N ASP A 3 -7.28 -18.66 -24.84
CA ASP A 3 -7.63 -19.33 -26.11
C ASP A 3 -8.91 -20.16 -26.02
N LEU A 4 -9.12 -20.81 -24.87
CA LEU A 4 -10.29 -21.66 -24.65
C LEU A 4 -11.57 -20.84 -24.53
N LEU A 5 -11.50 -19.67 -23.88
CA LEU A 5 -12.60 -18.71 -23.81
C LEU A 5 -12.91 -18.12 -25.20
N THR A 6 -11.87 -17.76 -25.95
CA THR A 6 -12.01 -17.22 -27.32
C THR A 6 -12.66 -18.25 -28.25
N ASN A 7 -12.29 -19.52 -28.15
CA ASN A 7 -12.90 -20.61 -28.91
C ASN A 7 -14.37 -20.88 -28.53
N LEU A 8 -14.81 -20.44 -27.35
CA LEU A 8 -16.21 -20.49 -26.90
C LEU A 8 -17.01 -19.23 -27.27
N GLY A 9 -16.41 -18.28 -28.02
CA GLY A 9 -17.02 -17.02 -28.41
C GLY A 9 -16.94 -15.91 -27.36
N LEU A 10 -16.22 -16.12 -26.25
CA LEU A 10 -15.87 -15.06 -25.30
C LEU A 10 -14.49 -14.52 -25.66
N GLU A 11 -14.47 -13.40 -26.38
CA GLU A 11 -13.23 -12.71 -26.75
C GLU A 11 -12.42 -12.38 -25.48
N ALA A 12 -11.25 -13.01 -25.34
CA ALA A 12 -10.42 -12.89 -24.16
C ALA A 12 -8.95 -12.72 -24.57
N GLU A 13 -8.29 -11.70 -24.04
CA GLU A 13 -6.87 -11.45 -24.23
C GLU A 13 -6.11 -11.62 -22.91
N VAL A 14 -4.85 -12.04 -23.01
CA VAL A 14 -3.97 -12.14 -21.83
C VAL A 14 -3.55 -10.74 -21.41
N ALA A 15 -4.06 -10.28 -20.26
CA ALA A 15 -3.52 -9.12 -19.58
C ALA A 15 -2.23 -9.50 -18.83
N GLY A 16 -1.23 -8.62 -18.88
CA GLY A 16 0.01 -8.78 -18.13
C GLY A 16 -0.25 -8.80 -16.62
N ILE A 17 0.55 -9.60 -15.90
CA ILE A 17 0.58 -9.56 -14.44
C ILE A 17 1.36 -8.30 -14.03
N PRO A 18 0.84 -7.47 -13.10
CA PRO A 18 1.59 -6.33 -12.62
C PRO A 18 2.95 -6.78 -12.07
N GLU A 19 3.95 -5.93 -12.27
CA GLU A 19 5.32 -6.14 -11.82
C GLU A 19 5.37 -6.52 -10.34
N SER A 20 6.32 -7.38 -9.96
CA SER A 20 6.40 -7.87 -8.59
C SER A 20 6.66 -6.73 -7.61
N LEU A 21 5.75 -6.60 -6.63
CA LEU A 21 5.86 -5.61 -5.56
C LEU A 21 6.79 -6.15 -4.47
N SER A 22 8.03 -5.66 -4.43
CA SER A 22 9.01 -6.11 -3.44
C SER A 22 8.97 -5.23 -2.19
N GLY A 23 8.89 -5.87 -1.02
CA GLY A 23 8.90 -5.20 0.28
C GLY A 23 7.55 -4.64 0.74
N ILE A 24 6.45 -5.04 0.09
CA ILE A 24 5.09 -4.80 0.59
C ILE A 24 4.67 -5.95 1.48
N VAL A 25 4.24 -5.64 2.69
CA VAL A 25 3.71 -6.60 3.67
C VAL A 25 2.31 -6.20 4.10
N ILE A 26 1.64 -7.08 4.83
CA ILE A 26 0.38 -6.74 5.49
C ILE A 26 0.70 -6.10 6.84
N GLY A 27 0.15 -4.90 7.06
CA GLY A 27 0.25 -4.16 8.32
C GLY A 27 -1.13 -3.86 8.91
N LYS A 28 -1.16 -3.56 10.20
CA LYS A 28 -2.37 -3.15 10.94
C LYS A 28 -2.18 -1.74 11.48
N VAL A 29 -3.14 -0.87 11.21
CA VAL A 29 -3.19 0.49 11.77
C VAL A 29 -3.62 0.39 13.23
N GLU A 30 -2.71 0.67 14.15
CA GLU A 30 -2.99 0.67 15.60
C GLU A 30 -3.63 1.97 16.05
N THR A 31 -3.20 3.11 15.51
CA THR A 31 -3.79 4.43 15.77
C THR A 31 -3.76 5.29 14.50
N ALA A 32 -4.71 6.22 14.36
CA ALA A 32 -4.77 7.18 13.26
C ALA A 32 -5.29 8.53 13.78
N GLU A 33 -4.36 9.46 14.06
CA GLU A 33 -4.68 10.77 14.65
C GLU A 33 -4.51 11.88 13.63
N LYS A 34 -5.22 13.02 13.80
CA LYS A 34 -5.05 14.16 12.88
C LYS A 34 -3.64 14.76 13.04
N HIS A 35 -2.97 15.05 11.93
CA HIS A 35 -1.65 15.68 11.98
C HIS A 35 -1.76 17.10 12.55
N PRO A 36 -0.91 17.50 13.51
CA PRO A 36 -1.01 18.81 14.18
C PRO A 36 -0.82 19.99 13.23
N ASN A 37 0.02 19.82 12.20
CA ASN A 37 0.40 20.88 11.27
C ASN A 37 -0.27 20.75 9.88
N ALA A 38 -1.14 19.76 9.66
CA ALA A 38 -1.72 19.52 8.34
C ALA A 38 -3.16 18.99 8.40
N ASP A 39 -4.10 19.73 7.82
CA ASP A 39 -5.53 19.43 7.91
C ASP A 39 -5.96 18.13 7.22
N ARG A 40 -5.21 17.71 6.19
CA ARG A 40 -5.54 16.56 5.33
C ARG A 40 -4.67 15.34 5.60
N LEU A 41 -3.77 15.40 6.57
CA LEU A 41 -2.87 14.31 6.90
C LEU A 41 -3.24 13.72 8.26
N LYS A 42 -3.02 12.42 8.40
CA LYS A 42 -3.12 11.68 9.64
C LYS A 42 -1.75 11.11 10.02
N LEU A 43 -1.46 11.14 11.31
CA LEU A 43 -0.34 10.44 11.91
C LEU A 43 -0.81 9.06 12.31
N CYS A 44 -0.32 8.04 11.62
CA CYS A 44 -0.73 6.66 11.81
C CYS A 44 0.41 5.86 12.46
N THR A 45 0.04 5.01 13.41
CA THR A 45 0.92 3.99 13.98
C THR A 45 0.56 2.67 13.31
N VAL A 46 1.49 2.05 12.60
CA VAL A 46 1.25 0.82 11.82
C VAL A 46 2.16 -0.29 12.30
N SER A 47 1.57 -1.41 12.70
CA SER A 47 2.28 -2.63 13.09
C SER A 47 2.33 -3.62 11.94
N GLU A 48 3.52 -4.13 11.63
CA GLU A 48 3.74 -5.19 10.63
C GLU A 48 3.94 -6.57 11.27
N GLY A 49 3.58 -6.70 12.55
CA GLY A 49 3.71 -7.92 13.35
C GLY A 49 5.05 -8.07 14.08
N THR A 50 6.15 -7.55 13.52
CA THR A 50 7.47 -7.53 14.17
C THR A 50 7.84 -6.17 14.75
N GLU A 51 7.55 -5.10 14.00
CA GLU A 51 7.91 -3.74 14.35
C GLU A 51 6.68 -2.83 14.23
N VAL A 52 6.72 -1.71 14.93
CA VAL A 52 5.71 -0.67 14.88
C VAL A 52 6.34 0.58 14.27
N HIS A 53 5.72 1.09 13.22
CA HIS A 53 6.20 2.21 12.43
C HIS A 53 5.26 3.40 12.55
N GLN A 54 5.83 4.59 12.71
CA GLN A 54 5.09 5.84 12.65
C GLN A 54 5.14 6.38 11.23
N VAL A 55 3.97 6.57 10.61
CA VAL A 55 3.85 7.03 9.23
C VAL A 55 2.81 8.12 9.10
N VAL A 56 3.03 9.05 8.18
CA VAL A 56 2.04 10.06 7.83
C VAL A 56 1.27 9.57 6.62
N CYS A 57 -0.06 9.52 6.71
CA CYS A 57 -0.94 9.08 5.64
C CYS A 57 -1.94 10.19 5.29
N GLY A 58 -2.10 10.47 4.00
CA GLY A 58 -3.08 11.45 3.49
C GLY A 58 -4.38 10.84 2.99
N ALA A 59 -4.54 9.53 3.06
CA ALA A 59 -5.72 8.85 2.55
C ALA A 59 -6.93 9.15 3.47
N PRO A 60 -8.08 9.61 2.93
CA PRO A 60 -9.22 10.01 3.77
C PRO A 60 -9.87 8.82 4.50
N ASN A 61 -9.70 7.62 3.95
CA ASN A 61 -10.27 6.38 4.46
C ASN A 61 -9.38 5.67 5.50
N VAL A 62 -8.16 6.13 5.77
CA VAL A 62 -7.29 5.47 6.76
C VAL A 62 -7.83 5.70 8.16
N ASP A 63 -7.99 4.63 8.92
CA ASP A 63 -8.53 4.68 10.28
C ASP A 63 -7.95 3.58 11.17
N GLN A 64 -8.11 3.74 12.49
CA GLN A 64 -7.67 2.78 13.48
C GLN A 64 -8.30 1.39 13.25
N GLY A 65 -7.51 0.34 13.43
CA GLY A 65 -7.94 -1.06 13.34
C GLY A 65 -7.90 -1.66 11.94
N GLN A 66 -7.58 -0.86 10.91
CA GLN A 66 -7.56 -1.32 9.53
C GLN A 66 -6.33 -2.19 9.21
N THR A 67 -6.55 -3.26 8.45
CA THR A 67 -5.48 -4.04 7.82
C THR A 67 -5.19 -3.46 6.44
N ILE A 68 -3.93 -3.08 6.21
CA ILE A 68 -3.50 -2.37 5.00
C ILE A 68 -2.29 -3.06 4.35
N ALA A 69 -2.10 -2.81 3.06
CA ALA A 69 -0.83 -3.08 2.41
C ALA A 69 0.19 -2.01 2.81
N PHE A 70 1.21 -2.42 3.56
CA PHE A 70 2.25 -1.56 4.10
C PHE A 70 3.56 -1.73 3.30
N ALA A 71 4.02 -0.65 2.67
CA ALA A 71 5.30 -0.63 1.97
C ALA A 71 6.40 -0.26 2.98
N LYS A 72 7.26 -1.23 3.32
CA LYS A 72 8.35 -1.00 4.27
C LYS A 72 9.41 -0.05 3.70
N MET A 73 10.25 0.46 4.58
CA MET A 73 11.50 1.11 4.18
C MET A 73 12.30 0.21 3.23
N GLY A 74 12.69 0.75 2.07
CA GLY A 74 13.39 0.00 1.03
C GLY A 74 12.50 -0.79 0.07
N ALA A 75 11.18 -0.80 0.25
CA ALA A 75 10.23 -1.35 -0.72
C ALA A 75 10.35 -0.63 -2.08
N THR A 76 10.10 -1.37 -3.14
CA THR A 76 10.14 -0.86 -4.53
C THR A 76 8.77 -0.99 -5.16
N LEU A 77 8.20 0.17 -5.53
CA LEU A 77 6.90 0.28 -6.19
C LEU A 77 7.08 0.29 -7.72
N PRO A 78 6.00 0.02 -8.49
CA PRO A 78 6.03 0.05 -9.94
C PRO A 78 6.53 1.40 -10.44
N GLY A 79 7.34 1.39 -11.50
CA GLY A 79 8.05 2.60 -11.96
C GLY A 79 9.35 2.88 -11.21
N ASN A 80 9.94 1.85 -10.58
CA ASN A 80 11.25 1.90 -9.91
C ASN A 80 11.31 2.92 -8.75
N PHE A 81 10.20 3.11 -8.05
CA PHE A 81 10.09 4.07 -6.95
C PHE A 81 10.45 3.40 -5.62
N LYS A 82 11.60 3.77 -5.05
CA LYS A 82 12.12 3.18 -3.79
C LYS A 82 11.73 4.02 -2.57
N ILE A 83 11.10 3.38 -1.59
CA ILE A 83 10.68 4.03 -0.35
C ILE A 83 11.90 4.41 0.51
N LYS A 84 11.95 5.68 0.93
CA LYS A 84 12.96 6.27 1.79
C LYS A 84 12.31 7.03 2.95
N LYS A 85 13.06 7.22 4.03
CA LYS A 85 12.61 7.97 5.21
C LYS A 85 12.59 9.45 4.87
N VAL A 86 11.46 10.09 5.10
CA VAL A 86 11.27 11.53 4.94
C VAL A 86 10.56 12.05 6.18
N ILE A 87 10.93 13.25 6.61
CA ILE A 87 10.24 13.98 7.67
C ILE A 87 9.25 14.93 7.00
N ILE A 88 7.97 14.76 7.30
CA ILE A 88 6.92 15.69 6.89
C ILE A 88 6.66 16.59 8.11
N LEU A 89 6.90 17.88 7.95
CA LEU A 89 6.74 18.90 9.00
C LEU A 89 5.29 19.35 9.13
#